data_AF-A0A933ZQL3-F1
#
_entry.id   AF-A0A933ZQL3-F1
#
_cell.length_a   1.000
_cell.length_b   1.000
_cell.length_c   1.000
_cell.angle_alpha   90.00
_cell.angle_beta   90.00
_cell.angle_gamma   90.00
#
_symmetry.space_group_name_H-M   'P 1'
#
loop_
_entity.id
_entity.type
_entity.pdbx_description
1 polymer ?
#
loop_
_entity_poly.entity_id
_entity_poly.type
_entity_poly.pdbx_seq_one_letter_code
_entity_poly.pdbx_strand_id
1 'polypeptide(L)'
;MIRLPLTCLLAFMALGGSDAALARGPSETVQIAVAVRDIPVGAVLKAEDIKVVDVPAEYVTIYVVKGDSTSYVIGQRTGMPLLKGDFLRWAYFDSLLGDPAKRAFPTCAKALNLPASAAEQVARVRQAILSREP
;
A
#
# COMPACT_ATOMS: atom_id res chain seq x y z
N MET A 1 -15.41 13.02 -62.45
CA MET A 1 -16.29 12.07 -61.72
C MET A 1 -15.41 11.19 -60.84
N ILE A 2 -15.20 11.57 -59.58
CA ILE A 2 -14.33 10.84 -58.65
C ILE A 2 -15.22 9.87 -57.87
N ARG A 3 -15.09 8.57 -58.13
CA ARG A 3 -15.73 7.51 -57.35
C ARG A 3 -14.82 7.18 -56.16
N LEU A 4 -15.08 7.79 -55.00
CA LEU A 4 -14.48 7.35 -53.74
C LEU A 4 -15.09 5.99 -53.35
N PRO A 5 -14.27 4.94 -53.12
CA PRO A 5 -14.77 3.63 -52.75
C PRO A 5 -15.39 3.63 -51.34
N LEU A 6 -16.58 3.05 -51.24
CA LEU A 6 -17.44 2.95 -50.04
C LEU A 6 -16.74 2.30 -48.82
N THR A 7 -15.61 1.63 -49.04
CA THR A 7 -14.80 0.95 -48.02
C THR A 7 -14.13 1.89 -47.03
N CYS A 8 -13.90 3.15 -47.37
CA CYS A 8 -13.38 4.13 -46.40
C CYS A 8 -14.41 4.54 -45.34
N LEU A 9 -15.71 4.42 -45.62
CA LEU A 9 -16.74 4.84 -44.68
C LEU A 9 -16.95 3.83 -43.53
N LEU A 10 -16.68 2.54 -43.79
CA LEU A 10 -16.87 1.47 -42.79
C LEU A 10 -15.70 1.36 -41.80
N ALA A 11 -14.50 1.83 -42.16
CA ALA A 11 -13.35 1.83 -41.25
C ALA A 11 -13.49 2.86 -40.12
N PHE A 12 -14.29 3.91 -40.30
CA PHE A 12 -14.46 4.96 -39.29
C PHE A 12 -15.40 4.55 -38.13
N MET A 13 -16.26 3.55 -38.32
CA MET A 13 -17.19 3.10 -37.26
C MET A 13 -16.58 2.10 -36.27
N ALA A 14 -15.40 1.54 -36.54
CA ALA A 14 -14.78 0.54 -35.66
C ALA A 14 -13.86 1.14 -34.56
N LEU A 15 -13.63 2.45 -34.55
CA LEU A 15 -12.72 3.12 -33.60
C LEU A 15 -13.42 3.83 -32.43
N GLY A 16 -14.76 3.80 -32.37
CA GLY A 16 -15.53 4.60 -31.41
C GLY A 16 -15.88 3.94 -30.07
N GLY A 17 -15.33 2.76 -29.74
CA GLY A 17 -15.86 1.93 -28.65
C GLY A 17 -14.81 1.40 -27.68
N SER A 18 -14.02 2.25 -27.01
CA SER A 18 -13.20 1.80 -25.86
C SER A 18 -12.94 2.84 -24.76
N ASP A 19 -13.42 4.09 -24.87
CA ASP A 19 -13.14 5.12 -23.86
C ASP A 19 -14.07 5.09 -22.63
N ALA A 20 -15.13 4.28 -22.63
CA ALA A 20 -16.08 4.21 -21.52
C ALA A 20 -15.47 3.66 -20.22
N ALA A 21 -14.33 2.95 -20.29
CA ALA A 21 -13.62 2.46 -19.11
C ALA A 21 -12.75 3.54 -18.42
N LEU A 22 -12.33 4.57 -19.15
CA LEU A 22 -11.47 5.65 -18.66
C LEU A 22 -12.25 6.86 -18.16
N ALA A 23 -13.54 6.95 -18.48
CA ALA A 23 -14.42 8.05 -18.07
C ALA A 23 -15.11 7.83 -16.71
N ARG A 24 -14.46 7.17 -15.74
CA ARG A 24 -14.90 7.34 -14.35
C ARG A 24 -14.56 8.78 -13.96
N GLY A 25 -15.57 9.56 -13.63
CA GLY A 25 -15.39 10.89 -13.04
C GLY A 25 -14.48 10.84 -11.81
N PRO A 26 -14.08 11.99 -11.25
CA PRO A 26 -13.16 12.03 -10.11
C PRO A 26 -13.63 11.07 -9.02
N SER A 27 -12.84 10.03 -8.75
CA SER A 27 -13.12 9.09 -7.66
C SER A 27 -13.11 9.87 -6.36
N GLU A 28 -14.11 9.66 -5.49
CA GLU A 28 -14.06 10.16 -4.12
C GLU A 28 -12.73 9.71 -3.48
N THR A 29 -11.99 10.64 -2.91
CA THR A 29 -10.71 10.34 -2.26
C THR A 29 -10.86 10.34 -0.76
N VAL A 30 -10.13 9.44 -0.11
CA VAL A 30 -10.05 9.34 1.34
C VAL A 30 -8.61 9.54 1.80
N GLN A 31 -8.44 10.33 2.84
CA GLN A 31 -7.16 10.54 3.49
C GLN A 31 -6.75 9.33 4.33
N ILE A 32 -5.58 8.77 4.04
CA ILE A 32 -5.01 7.63 4.76
C ILE A 32 -3.60 7.93 5.25
N ALA A 33 -3.20 7.24 6.32
CA ALA A 33 -1.87 7.34 6.89
C ALA A 33 -0.89 6.36 6.22
N VAL A 34 0.30 6.86 5.86
CA VAL A 34 1.38 6.07 5.26
C VAL A 34 2.72 6.30 5.97
N ALA A 35 3.59 5.30 5.94
CA ALA A 35 4.94 5.41 6.48
C ALA A 35 5.84 6.27 5.58
N VAL A 36 6.54 7.27 6.13
CA VAL A 36 7.44 8.16 5.32
C VAL A 36 8.85 7.62 5.14
N ARG A 37 9.22 6.62 5.95
CA ARG A 37 10.51 5.94 5.95
C ARG A 37 10.31 4.48 6.32
N ASP A 38 11.36 3.69 6.21
CA ASP A 38 11.32 2.32 6.72
C ASP A 38 11.32 2.33 8.25
N ILE A 39 10.49 1.49 8.85
CA ILE A 39 10.26 1.40 10.29
C ILE A 39 10.52 -0.05 10.75
N PRO A 40 11.46 -0.26 11.70
CA PRO A 40 11.68 -1.57 12.31
C PRO A 40 10.42 -2.20 12.90
N VAL A 41 10.42 -3.52 13.06
CA VAL A 41 9.62 -4.17 14.10
C VAL A 41 10.06 -3.69 15.50
N GLY A 42 9.11 -3.51 16.41
CA GLY A 42 9.31 -3.08 17.79
C GLY A 42 9.59 -1.59 17.99
N ALA A 43 9.71 -0.83 16.90
CA ALA A 43 9.90 0.61 16.94
C ALA A 43 8.64 1.30 17.45
N VAL A 44 8.81 2.34 18.26
CA VAL A 44 7.72 3.22 18.67
C VAL A 44 7.42 4.19 17.53
N LEU A 45 6.19 4.16 17.02
CA LEU A 45 5.75 5.03 15.94
C LEU A 45 5.65 6.48 16.43
N LYS A 46 6.26 7.41 15.69
CA LYS A 46 6.20 8.84 15.98
C LYS A 46 5.36 9.58 14.92
N ALA A 47 4.94 10.80 15.23
CA ALA A 47 4.23 11.66 14.27
C ALA A 47 5.07 11.91 13.00
N GLU A 48 6.39 12.10 13.14
CA GLU A 48 7.34 12.28 12.03
C GLU A 48 7.47 11.07 11.11
N ASP A 49 6.97 9.90 11.53
CA ASP A 49 7.01 8.67 10.72
C ASP A 49 5.80 8.54 9.78
N ILE A 50 4.82 9.46 9.88
CA ILE A 50 3.54 9.38 9.22
C ILE A 50 3.36 10.56 8.25
N LYS A 51 2.82 10.26 7.07
CA LYS A 51 2.24 11.25 6.17
C LYS A 51 0.81 10.86 5.85
N VAL A 52 -0.05 11.85 5.65
CA VAL A 52 -1.40 11.63 5.13
C VAL A 52 -1.40 11.84 3.61
N VAL A 53 -2.03 10.93 2.87
CA VAL A 53 -2.17 11.01 1.42
C VAL A 53 -3.61 10.73 1.01
N ASP A 54 -4.06 11.36 -0.07
CA ASP A 54 -5.36 11.09 -0.67
C ASP A 54 -5.28 9.87 -1.58
N VAL A 55 -6.19 8.91 -1.36
CA VAL A 55 -6.29 7.68 -2.16
C VAL A 55 -7.75 7.48 -2.60
N PRO A 56 -8.00 7.06 -3.85
CA PRO A 56 -9.35 6.72 -4.30
C PRO A 56 -10.03 5.72 -3.35
N ALA A 57 -11.27 6.03 -2.94
CA ALA A 57 -12.00 5.29 -1.91
C ALA A 57 -12.11 3.79 -2.24
N GLU A 58 -12.16 3.42 -3.51
CA GLU A 58 -12.22 2.03 -3.98
C GLU A 58 -11.00 1.18 -3.58
N TYR A 59 -9.84 1.82 -3.31
CA TYR A 59 -8.62 1.13 -2.87
C TYR A 59 -8.47 1.11 -1.35
N VAL A 60 -9.35 1.79 -0.61
CA VAL A 60 -9.23 1.95 0.84
C VAL A 60 -10.17 1.02 1.57
N THR A 61 -9.59 0.08 2.33
CA THR A 61 -10.35 -0.83 3.20
C THR A 61 -10.52 -0.24 4.60
N ILE A 62 -11.45 -0.82 5.38
CA ILE A 62 -11.65 -0.47 6.80
C ILE A 62 -10.43 -0.77 7.69
N TYR A 63 -9.49 -1.59 7.19
CA TYR A 63 -8.31 -2.01 7.96
C TYR A 63 -7.15 -1.01 7.88
N VAL A 64 -7.26 0.00 7.02
CA VAL A 64 -6.28 1.08 6.89
C VAL A 64 -6.58 2.19 7.90
N VAL A 65 -5.52 2.71 8.51
CA VAL A 65 -5.60 3.87 9.40
C VAL A 65 -5.92 5.12 8.57
N LYS A 66 -7.05 5.73 8.85
CA LYS A 66 -7.48 6.99 8.23
C LYS A 66 -6.68 8.17 8.78
N GLY A 67 -6.54 9.25 8.02
CA GLY A 67 -5.71 10.39 8.38
C GLY A 67 -6.09 11.05 9.71
N ASP A 68 -7.40 11.15 9.97
CA ASP A 68 -7.97 11.66 11.23
C ASP A 68 -7.74 10.76 12.45
N SER A 69 -7.31 9.52 12.21
CA SER A 69 -7.18 8.48 13.22
C SER A 69 -5.72 8.15 13.56
N THR A 70 -4.77 8.97 13.07
CA THR A 70 -3.33 8.79 13.28
C THR A 70 -2.91 8.89 14.76
N SER A 71 -3.62 9.69 15.55
CA SER A 71 -3.37 9.85 16.99
C SER A 71 -3.48 8.54 17.77
N TYR A 72 -4.28 7.58 17.29
CA TYR A 72 -4.43 6.29 17.94
C TYR A 72 -3.18 5.40 17.80
N VAL A 73 -2.41 5.55 16.73
CA VAL A 73 -1.24 4.69 16.44
C VAL A 73 0.09 5.33 16.84
N ILE A 74 0.13 6.64 17.01
CA ILE A 74 1.31 7.34 17.53
C ILE A 74 1.59 6.87 18.96
N GLY A 75 2.86 6.59 19.25
CA GLY A 75 3.32 6.05 20.54
C GLY A 75 3.17 4.53 20.67
N GLN A 76 2.52 3.86 19.72
CA GLN A 76 2.46 2.40 19.70
C GLN A 76 3.73 1.78 19.14
N ARG A 77 4.04 0.56 19.57
CA ARG A 77 5.09 -0.25 18.96
C ARG A 77 4.56 -0.99 17.74
N THR A 78 5.40 -1.06 16.70
CA THR A 78 5.14 -1.85 15.50
C THR A 78 5.34 -3.34 15.79
N GLY A 79 4.38 -4.17 15.40
CA GLY A 79 4.46 -5.63 15.47
C GLY A 79 5.20 -6.27 14.28
N MET A 80 5.50 -5.49 13.23
CA MET A 80 6.22 -5.96 12.03
C MET A 80 6.96 -4.81 11.32
N PRO A 81 7.93 -5.07 10.44
CA PRO A 81 8.60 -4.01 9.69
C PRO A 81 7.65 -3.36 8.67
N LEU A 82 7.78 -2.05 8.52
CA LEU A 82 7.04 -1.25 7.52
C LEU A 82 8.05 -0.60 6.57
N LEU A 83 7.72 -0.57 5.30
CA LEU A 83 8.50 0.14 4.29
C LEU A 83 7.96 1.55 4.07
N LYS A 84 8.83 2.44 3.59
CA LYS A 84 8.40 3.73 3.08
C LYS A 84 7.30 3.58 2.03
N GLY A 85 6.19 4.27 2.23
CA GLY A 85 5.02 4.27 1.36
C GLY A 85 3.94 3.25 1.76
N ASP A 86 4.23 2.33 2.68
CA ASP A 86 3.24 1.37 3.15
C ASP A 86 2.08 2.09 3.84
N PHE A 87 0.86 1.62 3.58
CA PHE A 87 -0.34 2.05 4.29
C PHE A 87 -0.26 1.54 5.73
N LEU A 88 -0.49 2.42 6.70
CA LEU A 88 -0.59 1.99 8.09
C LEU A 88 -1.89 1.21 8.27
N ARG A 89 -1.80 0.00 8.82
CA ARG A 89 -2.96 -0.85 9.13
C ARG A 89 -3.06 -1.07 10.63
N TRP A 90 -4.29 -1.16 11.13
CA TRP A 90 -4.56 -1.38 12.56
C TRP A 90 -3.83 -2.62 13.10
N ALA A 91 -3.83 -3.69 12.31
CA ALA A 91 -3.20 -4.96 12.65
C ALA A 91 -1.66 -4.95 12.69
N TYR A 92 -1.01 -3.79 12.55
CA TYR A 92 0.45 -3.66 12.62
C TYR A 92 0.96 -3.21 13.97
N PHE A 93 0.09 -2.90 14.94
CA PHE A 93 0.50 -2.29 16.21
C PHE A 93 0.13 -3.13 17.43
N ASP A 94 1.01 -3.10 18.44
CA ASP A 94 0.96 -4.01 19.59
C ASP A 94 -0.29 -3.85 20.47
N SER A 95 -0.92 -2.66 20.54
CA SER A 95 -2.10 -2.48 21.40
C SER A 95 -3.29 -3.35 20.96
N LEU A 96 -3.32 -3.73 19.68
CA LEU A 96 -4.33 -4.62 19.10
C LEU A 96 -3.85 -6.08 19.02
N LEU A 97 -2.56 -6.34 19.23
CA LEU A 97 -1.93 -7.66 19.06
C LEU A 97 -1.49 -8.31 20.39
N GLY A 98 -1.27 -7.53 21.46
CA GLY A 98 -0.59 -7.96 22.68
C GLY A 98 0.94 -7.96 22.54
N ASP A 99 1.66 -8.51 23.53
CA ASP A 99 3.13 -8.56 23.55
C ASP A 99 3.71 -9.17 22.24
N PRO A 100 4.51 -8.42 21.45
CA PRO A 100 5.02 -8.87 20.15
C PRO A 100 5.96 -10.08 20.26
N ALA A 101 6.60 -10.28 21.42
CA ALA A 101 7.42 -11.45 21.69
C ALA A 101 6.59 -12.73 21.91
N LYS A 102 5.27 -12.62 22.11
CA LYS A 102 4.42 -13.73 22.57
C LYS A 102 3.43 -14.29 21.54
N ARG A 103 3.20 -13.68 20.37
CA ARG A 103 1.99 -14.06 19.59
C ARG A 103 2.05 -14.50 18.13
N ALA A 104 2.91 -14.02 17.25
CA ALA A 104 2.78 -14.47 15.85
C ALA A 104 4.04 -14.39 14.99
N PHE A 105 5.06 -13.68 15.45
CA PHE A 105 6.31 -13.58 14.70
C PHE A 105 7.48 -14.40 15.26
N PRO A 106 7.60 -14.83 16.52
CA PRO A 106 8.79 -15.58 16.92
C PRO A 106 8.88 -16.91 16.19
N THR A 107 7.77 -17.65 16.07
CA THR A 107 7.74 -18.96 15.40
C THR A 107 7.89 -18.81 13.89
N CYS A 108 7.22 -17.85 13.26
CA CYS A 108 7.36 -17.57 11.83
C CYS A 108 8.73 -16.96 11.49
N ALA A 109 9.24 -16.02 12.29
CA ALA A 109 10.57 -15.44 12.13
C ALA A 109 11.66 -16.47 12.37
N LYS A 110 11.52 -17.35 13.36
CA LYS A 110 12.43 -18.48 13.57
C LYS A 110 12.33 -19.51 12.43
N ALA A 111 11.12 -19.85 11.99
CA ALA A 111 10.89 -20.78 10.88
C ALA A 111 11.38 -20.23 9.53
N LEU A 112 11.32 -18.91 9.34
CA LEU A 112 11.77 -18.22 8.12
C LEU A 112 13.18 -17.64 8.25
N ASN A 113 13.85 -17.86 9.38
CA ASN A 113 15.17 -17.31 9.74
C ASN A 113 15.27 -15.80 9.44
N LEU A 114 14.27 -15.02 9.87
CA LEU A 114 14.21 -13.59 9.58
C LEU A 114 15.32 -12.86 10.35
N PRO A 115 15.99 -11.90 9.69
CA PRO A 115 17.08 -11.17 10.32
C PRO A 115 16.59 -10.33 11.50
N ALA A 116 17.41 -10.21 12.54
CA ALA A 116 17.05 -9.50 13.77
C ALA A 116 17.03 -7.98 13.59
N SER A 117 17.80 -7.45 12.63
CA SER A 117 17.89 -6.02 12.40
C SER A 117 16.85 -5.54 11.38
N ALA A 118 16.21 -4.42 11.68
CA ALA A 118 15.26 -3.77 10.79
C ALA A 118 15.83 -3.47 9.40
N ALA A 119 17.07 -2.98 9.36
CA ALA A 119 17.75 -2.62 8.12
C ALA A 119 17.91 -3.84 7.21
N GLU A 120 18.22 -5.00 7.78
CA GLU A 120 18.37 -6.25 7.04
C GLU A 120 17.02 -6.85 6.63
N GLN A 121 15.99 -6.72 7.47
CA GLN A 121 14.61 -7.07 7.11
C GLN A 121 14.14 -6.25 5.89
N VAL A 122 14.36 -4.94 5.92
CA VAL A 122 14.04 -4.01 4.82
C VAL A 122 14.83 -4.36 3.57
N ALA A 123 16.15 -4.56 3.70
CA ALA A 123 17.01 -4.92 2.58
C ALA A 123 16.54 -6.22 1.91
N ARG A 124 16.14 -7.22 2.72
CA ARG A 124 15.62 -8.50 2.22
C ARG A 124 14.31 -8.33 1.47
N VAL A 125 13.37 -7.54 1.99
CA VAL A 125 12.08 -7.29 1.29
C VAL A 125 12.32 -6.54 -0.02
N ARG A 126 13.20 -5.53 -0.03
CA ARG A 126 13.57 -4.81 -1.26
C ARG A 126 14.15 -5.76 -2.31
N GLN A 127 15.10 -6.61 -1.92
CA GLN A 127 15.67 -7.62 -2.83
C GLN A 127 14.61 -8.60 -3.36
N ALA A 128 13.66 -9.02 -2.51
CA ALA A 128 12.57 -9.89 -2.94
C ALA A 128 11.59 -9.22 -3.93
N ILE A 129 11.36 -7.92 -3.81
CA ILE A 129 10.54 -7.16 -4.77
C ILE A 129 11.28 -7.02 -6.10
N LEU A 130 12.56 -6.64 -6.07
CA LEU A 130 13.39 -6.44 -7.27
C LEU A 130 13.65 -7.74 -8.03
N SER A 131 13.76 -8.88 -7.35
CA SER A 131 13.95 -10.19 -8.01
C SER A 131 12.67 -10.77 -8.61
N ARG A 132 11.53 -10.10 -8.45
CA ARG A 132 10.23 -10.50 -9.01
C ARG A 132 9.85 -9.72 -10.27
N GLU A 133 10.84 -9.20 -11.02
CA GLU A 133 10.55 -8.63 -12.34
C GLU A 133 9.82 -9.65 -13.24
N PRO A 134 8.80 -9.21 -14.01
CA PRO A 134 7.87 -10.08 -14.72
C PRO A 134 8.52 -10.94 -15.82
#